data_AF-A0A8R1J0S5-F1
#
_entry.id   AF-A0A8R1J0S5-F1
#
_cell.length_a   1.000
_cell.length_b   1.000
_cell.length_c   1.000
_cell.angle_alpha   90.00
_cell.angle_beta   90.00
_cell.angle_gamma   90.00
#
_symmetry.space_group_name_H-M   'P 1'
#
loop_
_entity.id
_entity.type
_entity.pdbx_description
1 polymer ?
#
loop_
_entity_poly.entity_id
_entity_poly.type
_entity_poly.pdbx_seq_one_letter_code
_entity_poly.pdbx_strand_id
1 'polypeptide(L)'
;QAATKYGPQGSRLAHGAAVRAAACRGDSDRLRQLLRKCVIESTKKLDLSSDDILETIWHMAEKSRDGKGAECSQLVEQMLNCTIRDSGFFRKLFREIERHICHRHYYTALSLLEDTKRVSDCLENQRRNRERRNPSAFLDRLHRPQWTGID
;
A
#
# COMPACT_ATOMS: atom_id res chain seq x y z
N GLN A 1 -12.58 -24.22 4.43
CA GLN A 1 -12.00 -25.55 4.10
C GLN A 1 -10.47 -25.56 4.07
N ALA A 2 -9.76 -24.47 3.72
CA ALA A 2 -8.29 -24.44 3.74
C ALA A 2 -7.68 -24.27 5.15
N ALA A 3 -8.25 -23.42 6.00
CA ALA A 3 -7.75 -23.16 7.36
C ALA A 3 -7.71 -24.41 8.25
N THR A 4 -8.66 -25.33 8.07
CA THR A 4 -8.76 -26.59 8.83
C THR A 4 -7.74 -27.65 8.42
N LYS A 5 -7.06 -27.51 7.28
CA LYS A 5 -6.11 -28.51 6.75
C LYS A 5 -4.65 -28.03 6.68
N TYR A 6 -4.43 -26.72 6.53
CA TYR A 6 -3.08 -26.15 6.29
C TYR A 6 -2.72 -24.99 7.23
N GLY A 7 -3.55 -24.73 8.24
CA GLY A 7 -3.36 -23.64 9.19
C GLY A 7 -3.50 -22.23 8.58
N PRO A 8 -3.19 -21.18 9.35
CA PRO A 8 -3.35 -19.78 8.94
C PRO A 8 -2.57 -19.43 7.67
N GLN A 9 -1.32 -19.91 7.58
CA GLN A 9 -0.45 -19.64 6.43
C GLN A 9 -0.99 -20.26 5.13
N GLY A 10 -1.48 -21.50 5.17
CA GLY A 10 -2.10 -22.14 4.01
C GLY A 10 -3.39 -21.43 3.58
N SER A 11 -4.17 -20.91 4.54
CA SER A 11 -5.35 -20.10 4.24
C SER A 11 -4.98 -18.79 3.53
N ARG A 12 -3.94 -18.10 3.98
CA ARG A 12 -3.44 -16.86 3.37
C ARG A 12 -3.00 -17.08 1.92
N LEU A 13 -2.24 -18.13 1.65
CA LEU A 13 -1.80 -18.48 0.30
C LEU A 13 -2.98 -18.83 -0.62
N ALA A 14 -3.95 -19.60 -0.13
CA ALA A 14 -5.15 -19.94 -0.89
C ALA A 14 -5.99 -18.69 -1.22
N HIS A 15 -6.12 -17.77 -0.28
CA HIS A 15 -6.79 -16.49 -0.50
C HIS A 15 -6.06 -15.62 -1.52
N GLY A 16 -4.74 -15.50 -1.43
CA GLY A 16 -3.92 -14.77 -2.41
C GLY A 16 -4.09 -15.32 -3.83
N ALA A 17 -4.00 -16.64 -4.00
CA ALA A 17 -4.24 -17.30 -5.28
C ALA A 17 -5.67 -17.06 -5.81
N ALA A 18 -6.68 -17.14 -4.94
CA ALA A 18 -8.08 -16.94 -5.33
C ALA A 18 -8.37 -15.49 -5.78
N VAL A 19 -7.82 -14.50 -5.08
CA VAL A 19 -7.95 -13.07 -5.38
C VAL A 19 -7.29 -12.76 -6.73
N ARG A 20 -6.04 -13.21 -6.95
CA ARG A 20 -5.35 -13.07 -8.24
C ARG A 20 -6.11 -13.73 -9.38
N ALA A 21 -6.60 -14.94 -9.17
CA ALA A 21 -7.36 -15.66 -10.19
C ALA A 21 -8.69 -14.96 -10.54
N ALA A 22 -9.37 -14.35 -9.57
CA ALA A 22 -10.57 -13.57 -9.83
C ALA A 22 -10.27 -12.31 -10.65
N ALA A 23 -9.22 -11.57 -10.30
CA ALA A 23 -8.78 -10.39 -11.06
C ALA A 23 -8.34 -10.75 -12.49
N CYS A 24 -7.57 -11.82 -12.65
CA CYS A 24 -7.12 -12.32 -13.95
C CYS A 24 -8.30 -12.70 -14.87
N ARG A 25 -9.43 -13.15 -14.32
CA ARG A 25 -10.67 -13.42 -15.07
C ARG A 25 -11.53 -12.18 -15.35
N GLY A 26 -11.17 -11.02 -14.80
CA GLY A 26 -12.00 -9.81 -14.86
C GLY A 26 -13.29 -9.89 -14.03
N ASP A 27 -13.41 -10.88 -13.13
CA ASP A 27 -14.59 -11.10 -12.30
C ASP A 27 -14.55 -10.18 -11.06
N SER A 28 -14.92 -8.91 -11.30
CA SER A 28 -14.84 -7.85 -10.30
C SER A 28 -15.74 -8.10 -9.08
N ASP A 29 -16.90 -8.72 -9.27
CA ASP A 29 -17.81 -9.00 -8.16
C ASP A 29 -17.28 -10.12 -7.28
N ARG A 30 -16.74 -11.18 -7.88
CA ARG A 30 -16.06 -12.23 -7.13
C ARG A 30 -14.82 -11.71 -6.42
N LEU A 31 -14.06 -10.84 -7.05
CA LEU A 31 -12.88 -10.21 -6.46
C LEU A 31 -13.25 -9.45 -5.17
N ARG A 32 -14.28 -8.60 -5.21
CA ARG A 32 -14.77 -7.87 -4.03
C ARG A 32 -15.22 -8.80 -2.91
N GLN A 33 -15.92 -9.89 -3.25
CA GLN A 33 -16.34 -10.89 -2.26
C GLN A 33 -15.14 -11.57 -1.59
N LEU A 34 -14.11 -11.92 -2.36
CA LEU A 34 -12.90 -12.55 -1.84
C LEU A 34 -12.09 -11.59 -0.97
N LEU A 35 -11.91 -10.34 -1.42
CA LEU A 35 -11.21 -9.31 -0.64
C LEU A 35 -11.86 -9.08 0.72
N ARG A 36 -13.21 -9.01 0.80
CA ARG A 36 -13.94 -8.88 2.06
C ARG A 36 -13.65 -10.03 3.04
N LYS A 37 -13.47 -11.26 2.53
CA LYS A 37 -13.12 -12.43 3.36
C LYS A 37 -11.67 -12.40 3.83
N CYS A 38 -10.81 -11.61 3.20
CA CYS A 38 -9.42 -11.45 3.58
C CYS A 38 -9.21 -10.31 4.57
N VAL A 39 -10.25 -9.55 4.96
CA VAL A 39 -10.11 -8.45 5.92
C VAL A 39 -9.97 -9.01 7.34
N ILE A 40 -8.87 -8.66 8.00
CA ILE A 40 -8.64 -8.90 9.42
C ILE A 40 -9.55 -7.94 10.20
N GLU A 41 -10.49 -8.48 10.99
CA GLU A 41 -11.52 -7.67 11.65
C GLU A 41 -10.95 -6.61 12.61
N SER A 42 -9.83 -6.93 13.30
CA SER A 42 -9.22 -6.07 14.31
C SER A 42 -8.45 -4.89 13.72
N THR A 43 -7.77 -5.08 12.59
CA THR A 43 -6.92 -4.04 11.97
C THR A 43 -7.53 -3.42 10.73
N LYS A 44 -8.61 -4.00 10.20
CA LYS A 44 -9.21 -3.67 8.90
C LYS A 44 -8.20 -3.76 7.73
N LYS A 45 -7.14 -4.54 7.90
CA LYS A 45 -6.13 -4.81 6.87
C LYS A 45 -6.42 -6.12 6.15
N LEU A 46 -5.92 -6.26 4.92
CA LEU A 46 -5.99 -7.49 4.15
C LEU A 46 -4.92 -8.46 4.64
N ASP A 47 -5.34 -9.67 5.03
CA ASP A 47 -4.46 -10.81 5.27
C ASP A 47 -4.00 -11.42 3.94
N LEU A 48 -3.23 -10.65 3.18
CA LEU A 48 -2.66 -11.00 1.88
C LEU A 48 -1.20 -10.56 1.84
N SER A 49 -0.39 -11.15 0.98
CA SER A 49 0.97 -10.68 0.75
C SER A 49 0.97 -9.40 -0.10
N SER A 50 2.01 -8.57 0.02
CA SER A 50 2.18 -7.42 -0.85
C SER A 50 2.27 -7.83 -2.33
N ASP A 51 2.86 -9.00 -2.62
CA ASP A 51 2.96 -9.53 -3.98
C ASP A 51 1.60 -9.93 -4.54
N ASP A 52 0.74 -10.59 -3.75
CA ASP A 52 -0.61 -10.93 -4.19
C ASP A 52 -1.45 -9.68 -4.47
N ILE A 53 -1.30 -8.64 -3.66
CA ILE A 53 -2.05 -7.37 -3.83
C ILE A 53 -1.59 -6.66 -5.10
N LEU A 54 -0.29 -6.47 -5.29
CA LEU A 54 0.25 -5.78 -6.46
C LEU A 54 -0.06 -6.53 -7.75
N GLU A 55 0.10 -7.86 -7.79
CA GLU A 55 -0.25 -8.66 -8.98
C GLU A 55 -1.76 -8.68 -9.25
N THR A 56 -2.59 -8.56 -8.21
CA THR A 56 -4.04 -8.39 -8.38
C THR A 56 -4.37 -7.04 -9.03
N ILE A 57 -3.72 -5.95 -8.58
CA ILE A 57 -3.90 -4.61 -9.16
C ILE A 57 -3.47 -4.59 -10.62
N TRP A 58 -2.37 -5.28 -10.94
CA TRP A 58 -1.92 -5.49 -12.32
C TRP A 58 -3.01 -6.12 -13.18
N HIS A 59 -3.55 -7.28 -12.76
CA HIS A 59 -4.61 -7.96 -13.53
C HIS A 59 -5.89 -7.12 -13.65
N MET A 60 -6.23 -6.33 -12.64
CA MET A 60 -7.37 -5.40 -12.72
C MET A 60 -7.15 -4.34 -13.81
N ALA A 61 -5.93 -3.82 -13.94
CA ALA A 61 -5.59 -2.90 -15.01
C ALA A 61 -5.63 -3.56 -16.40
N GLU A 62 -5.11 -4.78 -16.52
CA GLU A 62 -5.15 -5.55 -17.78
C GLU A 62 -6.58 -5.90 -18.24
N LYS A 63 -7.49 -6.15 -17.29
CA LYS A 63 -8.89 -6.51 -17.58
C LYS A 63 -9.85 -5.33 -17.58
N SER A 64 -9.33 -4.12 -17.39
CA SER A 64 -10.11 -2.91 -17.51
C SER A 64 -10.70 -2.73 -18.91
N ARG A 65 -11.95 -2.27 -18.96
CA ARG A 65 -12.71 -2.05 -20.20
C ARG A 65 -12.11 -0.94 -21.05
N ASP A 66 -11.50 0.07 -20.42
CA ASP A 66 -10.82 1.17 -21.11
C ASP A 66 -9.32 0.90 -21.35
N GLY A 67 -8.79 -0.22 -20.83
CA GLY A 67 -7.39 -0.61 -20.87
C GLY A 67 -6.46 0.28 -20.03
N LYS A 68 -7.00 1.31 -19.36
CA LYS A 68 -6.27 2.30 -18.56
C LYS A 68 -6.55 2.14 -17.06
N GLY A 69 -7.63 1.46 -16.69
CA GLY A 69 -7.97 1.08 -15.31
C GLY A 69 -8.82 2.10 -14.55
N ALA A 70 -9.51 3.03 -15.23
CA ALA A 70 -10.25 4.11 -14.56
C ALA A 70 -11.37 3.59 -13.64
N GLU A 71 -12.09 2.56 -14.06
CA GLU A 71 -13.18 1.96 -13.29
C GLU A 71 -12.67 1.17 -12.07
N CYS A 72 -11.40 0.76 -12.11
CA CYS A 72 -10.77 -0.02 -11.06
C CYS A 72 -10.12 0.85 -9.97
N SER A 73 -9.85 2.13 -10.25
CA SER A 73 -9.12 3.05 -9.35
C SER A 73 -9.63 3.06 -7.92
N GLN A 74 -10.95 3.15 -7.72
CA GLN A 74 -11.52 3.19 -6.37
C GLN A 74 -11.24 1.91 -5.58
N LEU A 75 -11.32 0.75 -6.22
CA LEU A 75 -11.03 -0.53 -5.57
C LEU A 75 -9.53 -0.69 -5.31
N VAL A 76 -8.68 -0.24 -6.25
CA VAL A 76 -7.22 -0.20 -6.08
C VAL A 76 -6.84 0.63 -4.86
N GLU A 77 -7.40 1.83 -4.71
CA GLU A 77 -7.16 2.68 -3.54
C GLU A 77 -7.58 2.00 -2.23
N GLN A 78 -8.74 1.34 -2.21
CA GLN A 78 -9.18 0.59 -1.03
C GLN A 78 -8.22 -0.56 -0.69
N MET A 79 -7.76 -1.31 -1.70
CA MET A 79 -6.79 -2.38 -1.51
C MET A 79 -5.47 -1.86 -0.93
N LEU A 80 -4.94 -0.75 -1.47
CA LEU A 80 -3.71 -0.11 -1.00
C LEU A 80 -3.85 0.40 0.44
N ASN A 81 -4.98 1.05 0.76
CA ASN A 81 -5.28 1.50 2.13
C ASN A 81 -5.38 0.34 3.13
N CYS A 82 -5.88 -0.82 2.70
CA CYS A 82 -5.97 -2.02 3.51
C CYS A 82 -4.71 -2.89 3.48
N THR A 83 -3.66 -2.52 2.75
CA THR A 83 -2.43 -3.32 2.65
C THR A 83 -1.60 -3.22 3.94
N ILE A 84 -1.03 -4.35 4.36
CA ILE A 84 0.01 -4.40 5.39
C ILE A 84 1.34 -4.08 4.70
N ARG A 85 2.02 -3.03 5.18
CA ARG A 85 3.27 -2.54 4.58
C ARG A 85 4.46 -3.06 5.36
N ASP A 86 5.03 -4.16 4.88
CA ASP A 86 6.22 -4.81 5.42
C ASP A 86 7.51 -4.16 4.90
N SER A 87 8.66 -4.60 5.44
CA SER A 87 9.96 -4.14 4.96
C SER A 87 10.14 -4.50 3.48
N GLY A 88 10.55 -3.51 2.69
CA GLY A 88 10.69 -3.67 1.24
C GLY A 88 9.41 -3.43 0.42
N PHE A 89 8.25 -3.19 1.06
CA PHE A 89 7.01 -2.85 0.36
C PHE A 89 7.19 -1.71 -0.66
N PHE A 90 7.83 -0.60 -0.28
CA PHE A 90 8.06 0.52 -1.19
C PHE A 90 8.87 0.16 -2.42
N ARG A 91 9.88 -0.70 -2.27
CA ARG A 91 10.69 -1.17 -3.41
C ARG A 91 9.81 -1.95 -4.40
N LYS A 92 8.88 -2.76 -3.91
CA LYS A 92 7.91 -3.48 -4.74
C LYS A 92 6.92 -2.51 -5.39
N LEU A 93 6.40 -1.56 -4.62
CA LEU A 93 5.47 -0.53 -5.10
C LEU A 93 6.06 0.30 -6.25
N PHE A 94 7.31 0.76 -6.11
CA PHE A 94 7.99 1.50 -7.18
C PHE A 94 8.15 0.68 -8.46
N ARG A 95 8.55 -0.59 -8.35
CA ARG A 95 8.64 -1.49 -9.50
C ARG A 95 7.28 -1.69 -10.18
N GLU A 96 6.22 -1.80 -9.38
CA GLU A 96 4.86 -1.95 -9.91
C GLU A 96 4.38 -0.67 -10.61
N ILE A 97 4.68 0.51 -10.06
CA ILE A 97 4.42 1.79 -10.71
C ILE A 97 5.09 1.85 -12.09
N GLU A 98 6.37 1.50 -12.18
CA GLU A 98 7.10 1.44 -13.45
C GLU A 98 6.44 0.46 -14.43
N ARG A 99 6.07 -0.75 -13.96
CA ARG A 99 5.38 -1.76 -14.77
C ARG A 99 4.07 -1.21 -15.35
N HIS A 100 3.25 -0.53 -14.54
CA HIS A 100 1.98 0.06 -14.98
C HIS A 100 2.18 1.21 -15.98
N ILE A 101 3.20 2.06 -15.78
CA ILE A 101 3.53 3.15 -16.73
C ILE A 101 3.95 2.58 -18.09
N CYS A 102 4.82 1.58 -18.10
CA CYS A 102 5.29 0.93 -19.33
C CYS A 102 4.15 0.34 -20.16
N HIS A 103 3.08 -0.15 -19.51
CA HIS A 103 1.91 -0.73 -20.16
C HIS A 103 0.74 0.24 -20.31
N ARG A 104 0.96 1.53 -20.06
CA ARG A 104 -0.03 2.61 -20.24
C ARG A 104 -1.27 2.49 -19.34
N HIS A 105 -1.15 1.80 -18.21
CA HIS A 105 -2.20 1.67 -17.20
C HIS A 105 -2.22 2.89 -16.26
N TYR A 106 -2.37 4.09 -16.83
CA TYR A 106 -2.08 5.35 -16.16
C TYR A 106 -2.94 5.62 -14.93
N TYR A 107 -4.23 5.24 -14.92
CA TYR A 107 -5.09 5.49 -13.75
C TYR A 107 -4.63 4.68 -12.54
N THR A 108 -4.28 3.41 -12.75
CA THR A 108 -3.74 2.57 -11.68
C THR A 108 -2.33 2.99 -11.27
N ALA A 109 -1.48 3.44 -12.21
CA ALA A 109 -0.18 4.02 -11.89
C ALA A 109 -0.32 5.27 -11.01
N LEU A 110 -1.29 6.14 -11.30
CA LEU A 110 -1.61 7.30 -10.47
C LEU A 110 -2.05 6.89 -9.07
N SER A 111 -2.96 5.91 -8.93
CA SER A 111 -3.37 5.42 -7.61
C SER A 111 -2.19 4.87 -6.79
N LEU A 112 -1.25 4.16 -7.42
CA LEU A 112 -0.04 3.64 -6.76
C LEU A 112 0.93 4.78 -6.35
N LEU A 113 1.08 5.80 -7.20
CA LEU A 113 1.88 7.00 -6.90
C LEU A 113 1.28 7.82 -5.77
N GLU A 114 -0.05 8.02 -5.77
CA GLU A 114 -0.76 8.71 -4.70
C GLU A 114 -0.58 8.01 -3.35
N ASP A 115 -0.62 6.68 -3.32
CA ASP A 115 -0.35 5.94 -2.08
C ASP A 115 1.06 6.24 -1.57
N THR A 116 2.05 6.28 -2.46
CA THR A 116 3.44 6.63 -2.11
C THR A 116 3.53 8.01 -1.47
N LYS A 117 2.85 9.02 -2.02
CA LYS A 117 2.80 10.37 -1.46
C LYS A 117 2.10 10.41 -0.10
N ARG A 118 0.95 9.75 0.03
CA ARG A 118 0.22 9.65 1.31
C ARG A 118 1.09 9.06 2.42
N VAL A 119 1.93 8.07 2.11
CA VAL A 119 2.84 7.50 3.13
C VAL A 119 4.00 8.43 3.45
N SER A 120 4.58 9.09 2.45
CA SER A 120 5.63 10.12 2.67
C SER A 120 5.13 11.22 3.60
N ASP A 121 3.95 11.78 3.33
CA ASP A 121 3.33 12.83 4.13
C ASP A 121 3.05 12.35 5.57
N CYS A 122 2.65 11.09 5.75
CA CYS A 122 2.44 10.51 7.07
C CYS A 122 3.75 10.37 7.87
N LEU A 123 4.83 9.94 7.23
CA LEU A 123 6.16 9.83 7.85
C LEU A 123 6.73 11.21 8.23
N GLU A 124 6.59 12.20 7.37
CA GLU A 124 7.00 13.58 7.66
C GLU A 124 6.21 14.17 8.84
N ASN A 125 4.90 13.94 8.89
CA ASN A 125 4.06 14.39 10.00
C ASN A 125 4.40 13.68 11.32
N GLN A 126 4.72 12.39 11.29
CA GLN A 126 5.22 11.66 12.47
C GLN A 126 6.56 12.21 12.95
N ARG A 127 7.49 12.51 12.03
CA ARG A 127 8.77 13.15 12.34
C ARG A 127 8.58 14.52 13.00
N ARG A 128 7.77 15.40 12.40
CA ARG A 128 7.44 16.72 12.95
C ARG A 128 6.78 16.63 14.33
N ASN A 129 5.87 15.69 14.53
CA ASN A 129 5.21 15.49 15.83
C ASN A 129 6.17 14.94 16.89
N ARG A 130 7.13 14.11 16.52
CA ARG A 130 8.19 13.62 17.42
C ARG A 130 9.15 14.74 17.81
N GLU A 131 9.53 15.59 16.87
CA GLU A 131 10.34 16.79 17.12
C GLU A 131 9.62 17.80 18.05
N ARG A 132 8.29 17.98 17.90
CA ARG A 132 7.47 18.83 18.79
C ARG A 132 7.28 18.27 20.20
N ARG A 133 7.34 16.94 20.38
CA ARG A 133 7.19 16.27 21.68
C ARG A 133 8.51 16.12 22.46
N ASN A 134 9.64 16.56 21.91
CA ASN A 134 10.95 16.43 22.54
C ASN A 134 11.42 17.80 23.09
N PRO A 135 11.11 18.16 24.34
CA PRO A 135 11.49 19.47 24.91
C PRO A 135 13.00 19.69 25.02
N SER A 136 13.82 18.64 24.91
CA SER A 136 15.28 18.74 24.93
C SER A 136 15.86 19.45 23.69
N ALA A 137 15.24 19.31 22.52
CA ALA A 137 15.70 20.00 21.30
C ALA A 137 15.42 21.52 21.33
N PHE A 138 14.47 21.96 22.17
CA PHE A 138 14.19 23.38 22.38
C PHE A 138 15.25 24.04 23.28
N LEU A 139 15.75 23.30 24.28
CA LEU A 139 16.80 23.78 25.19
C LEU A 139 18.18 23.82 24.52
N ASP A 140 18.50 22.88 23.62
CA ASP A 140 19.76 22.90 22.86
C ASP A 140 19.88 24.10 21.90
N ARG A 141 18.76 24.70 21.49
CA ARG A 141 18.76 25.95 20.68
C ARG A 141 18.96 27.21 21.51
N LEU A 142 18.67 27.19 22.80
CA LEU A 142 18.85 28.34 23.70
C LEU A 142 20.26 28.42 24.31
N HIS A 143 21.03 27.33 24.26
CA HIS A 143 22.35 27.22 24.90
C HIS A 143 23.55 27.34 23.94
N ARG A 144 23.39 27.85 22.71
CA ARG A 144 24.57 28.28 21.93
C ARG A 144 25.06 29.62 22.46
N PRO A 145 26.29 29.72 23.00
CA PRO A 145 26.88 31.02 23.27
C PRO A 145 27.12 31.70 21.92
N GLN A 146 26.51 32.86 21.71
CA GLN A 146 27.00 33.81 20.72
C GLN A 146 28.35 34.31 21.24
N TRP A 147 29.44 33.71 20.77
CA TRP A 147 30.74 34.35 20.90
C TRP A 147 30.72 35.57 19.98
N THR A 148 30.46 36.72 20.58
CA THR A 148 30.71 38.03 19.99
C THR A 148 32.19 38.13 19.69
N GLY A 149 32.53 38.35 18.42
CA GLY A 149 33.85 38.83 18.04
C GLY A 149 34.12 40.15 18.75
N ILE A 150 35.28 40.25 19.36
CA ILE A 150 35.95 41.50 19.69
C ILE A 150 37.35 41.36 19.11
N ASP A 151 37.76 42.42 18.42
CA ASP A 151 39.07 42.61 17.75
C ASP A 151 40.29 42.28 18.63
#